data_AF-A0A2W4SEU1-F1
#
_entry.id   AF-A0A2W4SEU1-F1
#
_cell.length_a   1.000
_cell.length_b   1.000
_cell.length_c   1.000
_cell.angle_alpha   90.00
_cell.angle_beta   90.00
_cell.angle_gamma   90.00
#
_symmetry.space_group_name_H-M   'P 1'
#
loop_
_entity.id
_entity.type
_entity.pdbx_description
1 polymer ?
#
loop_
_entity_poly.entity_id
_entity_poly.type
_entity_poly.pdbx_seq_one_letter_code
_entity_poly.pdbx_strand_id
1 'polypeptide(L)' 'PPYSPDFNPIENAFSKLKALLRKAAARTNDDLWQVIGESLDAFSPTECANYFAAAGYDAY' A
#
# COMPACT_ATOMS: atom_id res chain seq x y z
N PRO A 1 17.82 -11.86 -2.85
CA PRO A 1 18.75 -11.29 -3.87
C PRO A 1 18.68 -9.76 -3.85
N PRO A 2 19.76 -9.04 -4.24
CA PRO A 2 19.67 -7.60 -4.46
C PRO A 2 18.65 -7.32 -5.56
N TYR A 3 17.80 -6.30 -5.38
CA TYR A 3 16.71 -5.92 -6.30
C TYR A 3 15.67 -7.02 -6.52
N SER A 4 15.09 -7.56 -5.44
CA SER A 4 13.94 -8.45 -5.53
C SER A 4 12.67 -7.75 -5.08
N PRO A 5 12.04 -6.94 -5.97
CA PRO A 5 10.79 -6.23 -5.65
C PRO A 5 9.67 -7.19 -5.20
N ASP A 6 9.68 -8.44 -5.67
CA ASP A 6 8.71 -9.46 -5.28
C ASP A 6 8.80 -9.86 -3.79
N PHE A 7 9.93 -9.61 -3.12
CA PHE A 7 10.13 -9.83 -1.69
C PHE A 7 9.99 -8.55 -0.86
N ASN A 8 9.37 -7.50 -1.40
CA ASN A 8 9.11 -6.28 -0.65
C ASN A 8 7.59 -6.14 -0.39
N PRO A 9 7.11 -6.35 0.85
CA PRO A 9 5.68 -6.30 1.16
C PRO A 9 5.07 -4.91 0.89
N ILE A 10 5.91 -3.87 0.78
CA ILE A 10 5.49 -2.52 0.49
C ILE A 10 4.89 -2.38 -0.92
N GLU A 11 5.29 -3.22 -1.89
CA GLU A 11 4.81 -3.12 -3.28
C GLU A 11 3.30 -3.40 -3.38
N ASN A 12 2.79 -4.36 -2.60
CA ASN A 12 1.36 -4.64 -2.51
C ASN A 12 0.59 -3.46 -1.90
N ALA A 13 1.10 -2.89 -0.81
CA ALA A 13 0.51 -1.73 -0.16
C ALA A 13 0.49 -0.51 -1.09
N PHE A 14 1.59 -0.20 -1.78
CA PHE A 14 1.67 0.90 -2.73
C PHE A 14 0.80 0.69 -3.96
N SER A 15 0.61 -0.54 -4.42
CA SER A 15 -0.30 -0.85 -5.53
C SER A 15 -1.74 -0.49 -5.18
N LYS A 16 -2.21 -0.87 -3.98
CA LYS A 16 -3.53 -0.49 -3.47
C LYS A 16 -3.65 1.02 -3.26
N LEU A 17 -2.67 1.64 -2.61
CA LEU A 17 -2.67 3.09 -2.38
C LEU A 17 -2.78 3.85 -3.70
N LYS A 18 -1.96 3.50 -4.70
CA LYS A 18 -2.03 4.12 -6.05
C LYS A 18 -3.41 3.94 -6.70
N ALA A 19 -4.09 2.81 -6.49
CA ALA A 19 -5.45 2.61 -7.01
C ALA A 19 -6.47 3.54 -6.33
N LEU A 20 -6.39 3.71 -5.01
CA LEU A 20 -7.23 4.64 -4.25
C LEU A 20 -7.01 6.09 -4.69
N LEU A 21 -5.74 6.51 -4.80
CA LEU A 21 -5.39 7.87 -5.24
C LEU A 21 -5.88 8.15 -6.67
N ARG A 22 -5.74 7.19 -7.59
CA ARG A 22 -6.26 7.32 -8.96
C ARG A 22 -7.78 7.43 -8.99
N LYS A 23 -8.48 6.70 -8.12
CA LYS A 23 -9.95 6.77 -7.98
C LYS A 23 -10.41 8.13 -7.44
N ALA A 24 -9.67 8.71 -6.50
CA ALA A 24 -9.99 10.00 -5.90
C ALA A 24 -9.77 11.19 -6.86
N ALA A 25 -8.85 11.07 -7.82
CA ALA A 25 -8.62 12.04 -8.89
C ALA A 25 -8.36 13.49 -8.39
N ALA A 26 -7.71 13.63 -7.23
CA ALA A 26 -7.31 14.91 -6.65
C ALA A 26 -6.51 15.78 -7.64
N ARG A 27 -6.77 17.09 -7.65
CA ARG A 27 -6.16 18.05 -8.59
C ARG A 27 -5.27 19.09 -7.92
N THR A 28 -5.22 19.09 -6.58
CA THR A 28 -4.35 19.95 -5.79
C THR A 28 -3.49 19.11 -4.85
N ASN A 29 -2.39 19.69 -4.36
CA ASN A 29 -1.54 19.00 -3.39
C ASN A 29 -2.27 18.81 -2.05
N ASP A 30 -3.06 19.78 -1.61
CA ASP A 30 -3.79 19.71 -0.35
C ASP A 30 -4.85 18.59 -0.39
N ASP A 31 -5.60 18.50 -1.49
CA ASP A 31 -6.55 17.40 -1.70
C ASP A 31 -5.83 16.04 -1.75
N LEU A 32 -4.65 15.98 -2.39
CA LEU A 32 -3.86 14.75 -2.45
C LEU A 32 -3.41 14.31 -1.06
N TRP A 33 -2.93 15.24 -0.23
CA TRP A 33 -2.53 14.94 1.14
C TRP A 33 -3.69 14.44 2.00
N GLN A 34 -4.86 15.07 1.88
CA GLN A 34 -6.06 14.62 2.57
C GLN A 34 -6.46 13.20 2.14
N VAL A 35 -6.53 12.95 0.82
CA VAL A 35 -6.87 11.62 0.29
C VAL A 35 -5.86 10.56 0.71
N ILE A 36 -4.55 10.88 0.78
CA ILE A 36 -3.54 9.95 1.30
C ILE A 36 -3.88 9.56 2.74
N GLY A 37 -4.18 10.53 3.59
CA GLY A 37 -4.57 10.29 4.98
C GLY A 37 -5.80 9.39 5.10
N GLU A 38 -6.88 9.75 4.41
CA GLU A 38 -8.12 8.96 4.38
C GLU A 38 -7.93 7.55 3.80
N SER A 39 -7.03 7.40 2.81
CA SER A 39 -6.74 6.10 2.19
C SER A 39 -6.06 5.12 3.15
N LEU A 40 -5.37 5.61 4.19
CA LEU A 40 -4.71 4.74 5.16
C LEU A 40 -5.73 3.95 6.00
N ASP A 41 -6.92 4.49 6.24
CA ASP A 41 -8.00 3.80 6.95
C ASP A 41 -8.52 2.57 6.19
N ALA A 42 -8.26 2.49 4.89
CA ALA A 42 -8.62 1.33 4.08
C ALA A 42 -7.72 0.11 4.30
N PHE A 43 -6.61 0.23 5.06
CA PHE A 43 -5.66 -0.84 5.31
C PHE A 43 -5.91 -1.48 6.68
N SER A 44 -6.41 -2.72 6.69
CA SER A 44 -6.62 -3.45 7.93
C SER A 44 -5.33 -4.14 8.41
N PRO A 45 -5.17 -4.40 9.72
CA PRO A 45 -4.02 -5.17 10.22
C PRO A 45 -3.87 -6.55 9.56
N THR A 46 -4.98 -7.26 9.34
CA THR A 46 -5.00 -8.56 8.67
C THR A 46 -4.49 -8.47 7.23
N GLU A 47 -4.92 -7.44 6.49
CA GLU A 47 -4.45 -7.22 5.13
C GLU A 47 -2.96 -6.88 5.08
N CYS A 48 -2.47 -6.05 6.01
CA CYS A 48 -1.05 -5.77 6.14
C CYS A 48 -0.26 -7.07 6.40
N ALA A 49 -0.72 -7.93 7.31
CA ALA A 49 -0.10 -9.23 7.56
C ALA A 49 -0.04 -10.11 6.30
N ASN A 50 -1.10 -10.10 5.49
CA ASN A 50 -1.12 -10.83 4.22
C ASN A 50 -0.07 -10.31 3.22
N TYR A 51 0.27 -9.01 3.23
CA TYR A 51 1.35 -8.48 2.40
C TYR A 51 2.72 -9.04 2.79
N PHE A 52 2.98 -9.18 4.11
CA PHE A 52 4.19 -9.82 4.62
C PHE A 52 4.24 -11.29 4.24
N ALA A 53 3.14 -12.02 4.39
CA ALA A 53 3.05 -13.43 3.98
C ALA A 53 3.28 -13.61 2.47
N ALA A 54 2.65 -12.77 1.63
CA ALA A 54 2.83 -12.79 0.18
C ALA A 54 4.28 -12.54 -0.25
N ALA A 55 5.04 -11.77 0.54
CA ALA A 55 6.45 -11.51 0.32
C ALA A 55 7.39 -12.53 1.02
N GLY A 56 6.83 -13.60 1.61
CA GLY A 56 7.60 -14.71 2.20
C GLY A 56 8.11 -14.45 3.63
N TYR A 57 7.51 -13.50 4.36
CA TYR A 57 7.88 -13.16 5.74
C TYR A 57 6.94 -13.76 6.80
N ASP A 58 6.07 -14.69 6.43
CA ASP A 58 5.21 -15.44 7.37
C ASP A 58 5.94 -16.59 8.11
N ALA A 59 7.21 -16.85 7.75
CA ALA A 59 8.01 -17.95 8.27
C ALA A 59 8.73 -17.69 9.61
N TYR A 60 8.32 -16.68 10.40
CA TYR A 60 8.85 -16.41 11.75
C TYR A 60 7.75 -16.18 12.78
#